data_AF-A0A437APB7-F1
#
_entry.id   AF-A0A437APB7-F1
#
_cell.length_a   1.000
_cell.length_b   1.000
_cell.length_c   1.000
_cell.angle_alpha   90.00
_cell.angle_beta   90.00
_cell.angle_gamma   90.00
#
_symmetry.space_group_name_H-M   'P 1'
#
loop_
_entity.id
_entity.type
_entity.pdbx_description
1 polymer ?
#
loop_
_entity_poly.entity_id
_entity_poly.type
_entity_poly.pdbx_seq_one_letter_code
_entity_poly.pdbx_strand_id
1 'polypeptide(L)'
;MDERESNVNRFTSFVERITTFKCMKIFVIIGIGIKTLFILVNIGILLYKRNEKCRVPLKLFISVYTLLLFLQAILFFLKHKDFFSMDRMPDFSDNNELSLFSNLVDAFTLFWYLTGLHWTQECTTCKLTNTLLYYTTIFIVIFGLVKIVLPLIALVLLVLIISYLNPKIPVVEYDKNKIKEEDARCSICLEKYVDHVQLKYLPCGHHFHSNCIDGWFSVEELCPLCMKPLNLFHEMIEQPPI
;
A
#
# COMPACT_ATOMS: atom_id res chain seq x y z
N MET A 1 -33.14 29.23 -4.22
CA MET A 1 -32.54 28.00 -4.80
C MET A 1 -31.43 27.46 -3.90
N ASP A 2 -30.65 28.35 -3.27
CA ASP A 2 -29.52 28.06 -2.38
C ASP A 2 -29.82 27.16 -1.14
N GLU A 3 -30.90 27.43 -0.39
CA GLU A 3 -31.22 26.64 0.83
C GLU A 3 -31.65 25.20 0.55
N ARG A 4 -32.25 24.94 -0.61
CA ARG A 4 -32.67 23.59 -1.01
C ARG A 4 -31.44 22.76 -1.42
N GLU A 5 -30.48 23.38 -2.08
CA GLU A 5 -29.21 22.76 -2.48
C GLU A 5 -28.31 22.47 -1.27
N SER A 6 -28.24 23.41 -0.31
CA SER A 6 -27.54 23.21 0.98
C SER A 6 -28.14 22.06 1.82
N ASN A 7 -29.47 21.97 1.92
CA ASN A 7 -30.12 20.88 2.64
C ASN A 7 -29.97 19.52 1.94
N VAL A 8 -29.98 19.48 0.61
CA VAL A 8 -29.71 18.26 -0.16
C VAL A 8 -28.26 17.81 0.07
N ASN A 9 -27.27 18.70 0.01
CA ASN A 9 -25.86 18.38 0.27
C ASN A 9 -25.59 17.90 1.71
N ARG A 10 -26.32 18.46 2.69
CA ARG A 10 -26.25 18.03 4.09
C ARG A 10 -26.90 16.66 4.31
N PHE A 11 -27.99 16.38 3.62
CA PHE A 11 -28.68 15.10 3.69
C PHE A 11 -27.90 14.00 2.98
N THR A 12 -27.35 14.26 1.79
CA THR A 12 -26.52 13.30 1.04
C THR A 12 -25.26 12.93 1.82
N SER A 13 -24.52 13.91 2.35
CA SER A 13 -23.34 13.66 3.19
C SER A 13 -23.67 12.90 4.49
N PHE A 14 -24.85 13.12 5.06
CA PHE A 14 -25.32 12.37 6.24
C PHE A 14 -25.68 10.91 5.90
N VAL A 15 -26.42 10.68 4.81
CA VAL A 15 -26.78 9.34 4.33
C VAL A 15 -25.53 8.55 3.93
N GLU A 16 -24.59 9.21 3.26
CA GLU A 16 -23.31 8.63 2.87
C GLU A 16 -22.50 8.20 4.10
N ARG A 17 -22.36 9.09 5.11
CA ARG A 17 -21.72 8.77 6.39
C ARG A 17 -22.36 7.59 7.12
N ILE A 18 -23.69 7.52 7.16
CA ILE A 18 -24.41 6.38 7.78
C ILE A 18 -24.15 5.09 7.02
N THR A 19 -24.13 5.15 5.69
CA THR A 19 -23.91 3.99 4.83
C THR A 19 -22.47 3.47 4.99
N THR A 20 -21.48 4.36 4.97
CA THR A 20 -20.06 4.04 5.20
C THR A 20 -19.84 3.40 6.56
N PHE A 21 -20.46 3.95 7.62
CA PHE A 21 -20.33 3.41 8.97
C PHE A 21 -20.92 2.00 9.10
N LYS A 22 -22.08 1.74 8.48
CA LYS A 22 -22.69 0.41 8.43
C LYS A 22 -21.82 -0.58 7.63
N CYS A 23 -21.27 -0.16 6.50
CA CYS A 23 -20.37 -0.99 5.70
C CYS A 23 -19.10 -1.38 6.47
N MET A 24 -18.50 -0.43 7.20
CA MET A 24 -17.36 -0.72 8.07
C MET A 24 -17.72 -1.72 9.18
N LYS A 25 -18.93 -1.64 9.78
CA LYS A 25 -19.36 -2.56 10.85
C LYS A 25 -19.45 -3.98 10.31
N ILE A 26 -20.09 -4.10 9.15
CA ILE A 26 -20.23 -5.38 8.44
C ILE A 26 -18.85 -5.96 8.11
N PHE A 27 -17.92 -5.15 7.61
CA PHE A 27 -16.57 -5.61 7.28
C PHE A 27 -15.83 -6.15 8.52
N VAL A 28 -15.89 -5.44 9.65
CA VAL A 28 -15.27 -5.90 10.91
C VAL A 28 -15.91 -7.21 11.39
N ILE A 29 -17.24 -7.32 11.34
CA ILE A 29 -17.97 -8.56 11.72
C ILE A 29 -17.56 -9.73 10.84
N ILE A 30 -17.52 -9.53 9.51
CA ILE A 30 -17.09 -10.55 8.55
C ILE A 30 -15.65 -10.96 8.85
N GLY A 31 -14.75 -10.01 9.12
CA GLY A 31 -13.35 -10.29 9.47
C GLY A 31 -13.21 -11.17 10.71
N ILE A 32 -13.95 -10.86 11.79
CA ILE A 32 -13.98 -11.67 13.01
C ILE A 32 -14.58 -13.06 12.74
N GLY A 33 -15.67 -13.12 11.98
CA GLY A 33 -16.35 -14.36 11.62
C GLY A 33 -15.45 -15.31 10.84
N ILE A 34 -14.73 -14.79 9.84
CA ILE A 34 -13.76 -15.57 9.06
C ILE A 34 -12.65 -16.11 9.96
N LYS A 35 -12.01 -15.28 10.80
CA LYS A 35 -10.94 -15.74 11.70
C LYS A 35 -11.43 -16.82 12.65
N THR A 36 -12.62 -16.63 13.24
CA THR A 36 -13.25 -17.62 14.14
C THR A 36 -13.52 -18.93 13.43
N LEU A 37 -14.07 -18.90 12.21
CA LEU A 37 -14.32 -20.10 11.42
C LEU A 37 -13.03 -20.90 11.16
N PHE A 38 -11.96 -20.21 10.75
CA PHE A 38 -10.66 -20.86 10.54
C PHE A 38 -10.09 -21.49 11.81
N ILE A 39 -10.25 -20.83 12.97
CA ILE A 39 -9.83 -21.39 14.27
C ILE A 39 -10.62 -22.67 14.56
N LEU A 40 -11.95 -22.65 14.43
CA LEU A 40 -12.80 -23.81 14.68
C LEU A 40 -12.47 -24.98 13.76
N VAL A 41 -12.26 -24.73 12.46
CA VAL A 41 -11.86 -25.75 11.49
C VAL A 41 -10.52 -26.37 11.87
N ASN A 42 -9.50 -25.56 12.18
CA ASN A 42 -8.18 -26.09 12.56
C ASN A 42 -8.22 -26.90 13.87
N ILE A 43 -8.96 -26.42 14.88
CA ILE A 43 -9.18 -27.17 16.12
C ILE A 43 -9.89 -28.51 15.81
N GLY A 44 -10.94 -28.49 14.98
CA GLY A 44 -11.66 -29.68 14.55
C GLY A 44 -10.75 -30.71 13.86
N ILE A 45 -9.87 -30.26 12.97
CA ILE A 45 -8.88 -31.12 12.29
C ILE A 45 -7.89 -31.73 13.29
N LEU A 46 -7.38 -30.92 14.23
CA LEU A 46 -6.45 -31.39 15.26
C LEU A 46 -7.09 -32.42 16.20
N LEU A 47 -8.37 -32.23 16.55
CA LEU A 47 -9.14 -33.17 17.37
C LEU A 47 -9.44 -34.46 16.60
N TYR A 48 -9.90 -34.36 15.34
CA TYR A 48 -10.21 -35.50 14.49
C TYR A 48 -8.98 -36.39 14.27
N LYS A 49 -7.80 -35.77 14.07
CA LYS A 49 -6.55 -36.46 13.83
C LYS A 49 -5.69 -36.68 15.07
N ARG A 50 -6.22 -36.50 16.29
CA ARG A 50 -5.46 -36.52 17.55
C ARG A 50 -4.56 -37.75 17.71
N ASN A 51 -5.05 -38.94 17.37
CA ASN A 51 -4.35 -40.21 17.61
C ASN A 51 -3.38 -40.64 16.48
N GLU A 52 -3.44 -39.99 15.31
CA GLU A 52 -2.57 -40.34 14.18
C GLU A 52 -1.15 -39.79 14.38
N LYS A 53 -0.12 -40.61 14.22
CA LYS A 53 1.28 -40.16 14.34
C LYS A 53 1.82 -39.83 12.95
N CYS A 54 2.49 -38.69 12.84
CA CYS A 54 3.20 -38.30 11.62
C CYS A 54 4.67 -38.08 11.97
N ARG A 55 5.58 -38.44 11.05
CA ARG A 55 7.03 -38.28 11.22
C ARG A 55 7.44 -36.81 11.30
N VAL A 56 6.67 -35.94 10.64
CA VAL A 56 6.90 -34.49 10.59
C VAL A 56 5.87 -33.79 11.50
N PRO A 57 6.27 -32.72 12.21
CA PRO A 57 5.41 -32.05 13.19
C PRO A 57 4.33 -31.15 12.54
N LEU A 58 3.57 -31.65 11.55
CA LEU A 58 2.47 -30.91 10.89
C LEU A 58 1.36 -30.51 11.88
N LYS A 59 1.13 -31.32 12.92
CA LYS A 59 0.21 -30.96 14.01
C LYS A 59 0.70 -29.77 14.81
N LEU A 60 2.01 -29.69 15.07
CA LEU A 60 2.62 -28.55 15.75
C LEU A 60 2.46 -27.29 14.90
N PHE A 61 2.69 -27.41 13.58
CA PHE A 61 2.46 -26.32 12.65
C PHE A 61 1.03 -25.75 12.76
N ILE A 62 0.02 -26.60 12.60
CA ILE A 62 -1.39 -26.18 12.65
C ILE A 62 -1.75 -25.68 14.06
N SER A 63 -1.23 -26.28 15.11
CA SER A 63 -1.49 -25.85 16.50
C SER A 63 -0.93 -24.46 16.78
N VAL A 64 0.33 -24.18 16.44
CA VAL A 64 0.95 -22.86 16.63
C VAL A 64 0.27 -21.82 15.73
N TYR A 65 -0.04 -22.17 14.47
CA TYR A 65 -0.79 -21.29 13.57
C TYR A 65 -2.16 -20.93 14.15
N THR A 66 -2.88 -21.90 14.72
CA THR A 66 -4.19 -21.66 15.35
C THR A 66 -4.08 -20.74 16.56
N LEU A 67 -3.02 -20.88 17.36
CA LEU A 67 -2.75 -19.99 18.49
C LEU A 67 -2.45 -18.56 18.03
N LEU A 68 -1.60 -18.40 17.01
CA LEU A 68 -1.30 -17.09 16.42
C LEU A 68 -2.55 -16.45 15.82
N LEU A 69 -3.38 -17.24 15.11
CA LEU A 69 -4.63 -16.76 14.53
C LEU A 69 -5.64 -16.33 15.60
N PHE A 70 -5.70 -17.05 16.72
CA PHE A 70 -6.51 -16.67 17.88
C PHE A 70 -6.02 -15.37 18.51
N LEU A 71 -4.71 -15.22 18.68
CA LEU A 71 -4.12 -13.97 19.18
C LEU A 71 -4.44 -12.80 18.24
N GLN A 72 -4.29 -12.98 16.93
CA GLN A 72 -4.68 -11.98 15.93
C GLN A 72 -6.18 -11.65 15.99
N ALA A 73 -7.05 -12.63 16.23
CA ALA A 73 -8.49 -12.39 16.36
C ALA A 73 -8.81 -11.54 17.59
N ILE A 74 -8.14 -11.80 18.72
CA ILE A 74 -8.23 -10.98 19.94
C ILE A 74 -7.75 -9.56 19.65
N LEU A 75 -6.57 -9.38 19.06
CA LEU A 75 -6.02 -8.05 18.79
C LEU A 75 -6.89 -7.26 17.81
N PHE A 76 -7.40 -7.91 16.76
CA PHE A 76 -8.34 -7.30 15.84
C PHE A 76 -9.62 -6.87 16.55
N PHE A 77 -10.17 -7.73 17.43
CA PHE A 77 -11.34 -7.38 18.22
C PHE A 77 -11.06 -6.21 19.16
N LEU A 78 -9.92 -6.20 19.88
CA LEU A 78 -9.54 -5.10 20.77
C LEU A 78 -9.37 -3.78 20.01
N LYS A 79 -8.74 -3.82 18.83
CA LYS A 79 -8.56 -2.65 17.96
C LYS A 79 -9.89 -2.07 17.45
N HIS A 80 -10.91 -2.91 17.29
CA HIS A 80 -12.20 -2.52 16.73
C HIS A 80 -13.35 -2.60 17.74
N LYS A 81 -13.08 -2.80 19.03
CA LYS A 81 -14.12 -2.99 20.06
C LYS A 81 -15.02 -1.76 20.17
N ASP A 82 -14.42 -0.57 20.13
CA ASP A 82 -15.15 0.70 20.23
C ASP A 82 -16.09 0.88 19.04
N PHE A 83 -15.75 0.31 17.89
CA PHE A 83 -16.58 0.34 16.71
C PHE A 83 -17.96 -0.32 16.92
N PHE A 84 -18.05 -1.31 17.82
CA PHE A 84 -19.31 -1.98 18.14
C PHE A 84 -20.21 -1.19 19.10
N SER A 85 -19.61 -0.41 20.00
CA SER A 85 -20.33 0.31 21.07
C SER A 85 -20.82 1.71 20.66
N MET A 86 -20.49 2.14 19.45
CA MET A 86 -20.60 3.55 19.06
C MET A 86 -21.75 3.82 18.08
N ASP A 87 -22.52 4.88 18.37
CA ASP A 87 -23.51 5.51 17.48
C ASP A 87 -22.95 6.74 16.74
N ARG A 88 -21.73 7.19 17.11
CA ARG A 88 -20.96 8.27 16.47
C ARG A 88 -19.51 7.84 16.26
N MET A 89 -18.87 8.35 15.21
CA MET A 89 -17.48 8.00 14.86
C MET A 89 -16.52 8.36 16.02
N PRO A 90 -15.71 7.42 16.54
CA PRO A 90 -14.68 7.74 17.53
C PRO A 90 -13.63 8.64 16.92
N ASP A 91 -13.04 9.50 17.73
CA ASP A 91 -11.72 10.02 17.42
C ASP A 91 -10.75 8.84 17.49
N PHE A 92 -10.14 8.49 16.36
CA PHE A 92 -9.35 7.26 16.22
C PHE A 92 -7.99 7.49 16.88
N SER A 93 -7.92 7.37 18.22
CA SER A 93 -6.64 7.38 18.92
C SER A 93 -5.97 6.01 18.71
N ASP A 94 -5.04 5.92 17.77
CA ASP A 94 -4.26 4.72 17.56
C ASP A 94 -3.44 4.40 18.82
N ASN A 95 -3.77 3.29 19.48
CA ASN A 95 -2.98 2.78 20.58
C ASN A 95 -1.68 2.19 20.03
N ASN A 96 -0.59 2.98 20.05
CA ASN A 96 0.72 2.59 19.53
C ASN A 96 1.24 1.24 20.07
N GLU A 97 0.95 0.91 21.34
CA GLU A 97 1.32 -0.37 21.94
C GLU A 97 0.57 -1.56 21.31
N LEU A 98 -0.74 -1.40 21.07
CA LEU A 98 -1.57 -2.45 20.49
C LEU A 98 -1.22 -2.69 19.02
N SER A 99 -0.90 -1.62 18.28
CA SER A 99 -0.45 -1.72 16.89
C SER A 99 0.91 -2.39 16.78
N LEU A 100 1.87 -2.07 17.66
CA LEU A 100 3.16 -2.74 17.75
C LEU A 100 2.99 -4.24 17.99
N PHE A 101 2.18 -4.63 18.96
CA PHE A 101 1.96 -6.04 19.27
C PHE A 101 1.26 -6.78 18.12
N SER A 102 0.28 -6.15 17.45
CA SER A 102 -0.33 -6.72 16.23
C SER A 102 0.71 -6.97 15.15
N ASN A 103 1.56 -5.98 14.87
CA ASN A 103 2.61 -6.10 13.86
C ASN A 103 3.62 -7.20 14.21
N LEU A 104 3.96 -7.35 15.48
CA LEU A 104 4.83 -8.41 15.97
C LEU A 104 4.23 -9.80 15.71
N VAL A 105 2.96 -10.00 16.04
CA VAL A 105 2.25 -11.27 15.82
C VAL A 105 2.14 -11.58 14.32
N ASP A 106 1.90 -10.57 13.50
CA ASP A 106 1.88 -10.71 12.04
C ASP A 106 3.24 -11.14 11.50
N ALA A 107 4.34 -10.51 11.96
CA ALA A 107 5.70 -10.89 11.57
C ALA A 107 6.04 -12.34 11.97
N PHE A 108 5.69 -12.76 13.18
CA PHE A 108 5.86 -14.15 13.62
C PHE A 108 5.03 -15.12 12.78
N THR A 109 3.81 -14.74 12.39
CA THR A 109 2.95 -15.56 11.52
C THR A 109 3.56 -15.73 10.13
N LEU A 110 4.16 -14.67 9.57
CA LEU A 110 4.90 -14.75 8.29
C LEU A 110 6.10 -15.68 8.37
N PHE A 111 6.90 -15.56 9.42
CA PHE A 111 8.01 -16.49 9.67
C PHE A 111 7.53 -17.94 9.78
N TRP A 112 6.41 -18.16 10.48
CA TRP A 112 5.83 -19.48 10.63
C TRP A 112 5.42 -20.10 9.29
N TYR A 113 4.95 -19.32 8.31
CA TYR A 113 4.67 -19.86 6.97
C TYR A 113 5.92 -20.45 6.29
N LEU A 114 7.10 -19.87 6.51
CA LEU A 114 8.37 -20.39 5.98
C LEU A 114 8.74 -21.73 6.64
N THR A 115 8.53 -21.87 7.95
CA THR A 115 8.75 -23.14 8.66
C THR A 115 7.78 -24.21 8.17
N GLY A 116 6.53 -23.85 7.91
CA GLY A 116 5.52 -24.71 7.29
C GLY A 116 5.94 -25.20 5.90
N LEU A 117 6.45 -24.30 5.05
CA LEU A 117 6.96 -24.67 3.73
C LEU A 117 8.10 -25.69 3.82
N HIS A 118 9.09 -25.42 4.68
CA HIS A 118 10.21 -26.33 4.92
C HIS A 118 9.72 -27.73 5.33
N TRP A 119 8.82 -27.82 6.32
CA TRP A 119 8.28 -29.10 6.78
C TRP A 119 7.42 -29.83 5.74
N THR A 120 6.70 -29.11 4.87
CA THR A 120 5.96 -29.74 3.76
C THR A 120 6.89 -30.32 2.69
N GLN A 121 8.07 -29.73 2.47
CA GLN A 121 9.06 -30.23 1.52
C GLN A 121 9.80 -31.47 2.05
N GLU A 122 10.03 -31.54 3.35
CA GLU A 122 10.73 -32.66 3.99
C GLU A 122 9.90 -33.96 4.02
N CYS A 123 8.57 -33.88 3.84
CA CYS A 123 7.68 -35.03 3.94
C CYS A 123 7.08 -35.48 2.61
N THR A 124 7.68 -36.48 1.96
CA THR A 124 7.14 -37.09 0.73
C THR A 124 5.94 -38.02 0.98
N THR A 125 5.82 -38.59 2.18
CA THR A 125 4.78 -39.60 2.52
C THR A 125 3.55 -39.01 3.23
N CYS A 126 3.59 -37.73 3.62
CA CYS A 126 2.50 -37.08 4.36
C CYS A 126 1.21 -36.95 3.54
N LYS A 127 1.33 -36.86 2.20
CA LYS A 127 0.19 -36.75 1.28
C LYS A 127 -0.74 -37.97 1.32
N LEU A 128 -0.19 -39.16 1.59
CA LEU A 128 -0.93 -40.43 1.61
C LEU A 128 -1.37 -40.82 3.02
N THR A 129 -0.52 -40.58 4.03
CA THR A 129 -0.80 -40.99 5.42
C THR A 129 -1.78 -40.06 6.12
N ASN A 130 -1.67 -38.75 5.89
CA ASN A 130 -2.41 -37.72 6.62
C ASN A 130 -2.88 -36.60 5.68
N THR A 131 -3.67 -36.99 4.68
CA THR A 131 -4.16 -36.14 3.58
C THR A 131 -4.74 -34.81 4.05
N LEU A 132 -5.58 -34.83 5.09
CA LEU A 132 -6.24 -33.65 5.64
C LEU A 132 -5.23 -32.65 6.22
N LEU A 133 -4.34 -33.10 7.11
CA LEU A 133 -3.30 -32.24 7.72
C LEU A 133 -2.37 -31.65 6.66
N TYR A 134 -2.01 -32.44 5.65
CA TYR A 134 -1.13 -32.03 4.57
C TYR A 134 -1.75 -30.91 3.72
N TYR A 135 -2.97 -31.10 3.21
CA TYR A 135 -3.62 -30.08 2.37
C TYR A 135 -4.01 -28.83 3.17
N THR A 136 -4.41 -28.96 4.43
CA THR A 136 -4.64 -27.80 5.31
C THR A 136 -3.36 -27.00 5.52
N THR A 137 -2.22 -27.67 5.75
CA THR A 137 -0.91 -27.00 5.88
C THR A 137 -0.54 -26.27 4.59
N ILE A 138 -0.67 -26.94 3.42
CA ILE A 138 -0.38 -26.32 2.13
C ILE A 138 -1.27 -25.09 1.89
N PHE A 139 -2.57 -25.21 2.15
CA PHE A 139 -3.51 -24.09 2.01
C PHE A 139 -3.07 -22.89 2.86
N ILE A 140 -2.74 -23.13 4.13
CA ILE A 140 -2.25 -22.08 5.05
C ILE A 140 -0.98 -21.43 4.52
N VAL A 141 0.00 -22.22 4.05
CA VAL A 141 1.26 -21.70 3.48
C VAL A 141 1.00 -20.89 2.21
N ILE A 142 0.15 -21.36 1.29
CA ILE A 142 -0.19 -20.63 0.05
C ILE A 142 -0.83 -19.28 0.37
N PHE A 143 -1.82 -19.24 1.27
CA PHE A 143 -2.44 -17.99 1.69
C PHE A 143 -1.43 -17.03 2.32
N GLY A 144 -0.50 -17.57 3.12
CA GLY A 144 0.62 -16.81 3.68
C GLY A 144 1.54 -16.21 2.61
N LEU A 145 1.92 -17.00 1.60
CA LEU A 145 2.76 -16.53 0.50
C LEU A 145 2.06 -15.45 -0.33
N VAL A 146 0.76 -15.58 -0.60
CA VAL A 146 -0.03 -14.54 -1.28
C VAL A 146 0.00 -13.22 -0.50
N LYS A 147 -0.08 -13.28 0.84
CA LYS A 147 0.01 -12.08 1.70
C LYS A 147 1.38 -11.39 1.63
N ILE A 148 2.46 -12.14 1.39
CA ILE A 148 3.82 -11.59 1.22
C ILE A 148 4.02 -11.05 -0.19
N VAL A 149 3.61 -11.81 -1.20
CA VAL A 149 3.89 -11.51 -2.61
C VAL A 149 3.02 -10.37 -3.15
N LEU A 150 1.74 -10.31 -2.77
CA LEU A 150 0.82 -9.28 -3.24
C LEU A 150 1.28 -7.83 -2.95
N PRO A 151 1.69 -7.44 -1.71
CA PRO A 151 2.18 -6.10 -1.45
C PRO A 151 3.51 -5.80 -2.15
N LEU A 152 4.38 -6.81 -2.32
CA LEU A 152 5.63 -6.63 -3.09
C LEU A 152 5.34 -6.35 -4.56
N ILE A 153 4.40 -7.08 -5.17
CA ILE A 153 3.93 -6.80 -6.53
C ILE A 153 3.34 -5.39 -6.61
N ALA A 154 2.47 -5.01 -5.67
CA ALA A 154 1.88 -3.67 -5.64
C ALA A 154 2.95 -2.57 -5.53
N LEU A 155 3.98 -2.78 -4.71
CA LEU A 155 5.10 -1.84 -4.57
C LEU A 155 5.90 -1.71 -5.88
N VAL A 156 6.21 -2.83 -6.53
CA VAL A 156 6.90 -2.82 -7.83
C VAL A 156 6.06 -2.10 -8.88
N LEU A 157 4.76 -2.39 -8.96
CA LEU A 157 3.85 -1.70 -9.87
C LEU A 157 3.78 -0.20 -9.57
N LEU A 158 3.73 0.20 -8.30
CA LEU A 158 3.76 1.60 -7.90
C LEU A 158 5.04 2.29 -8.37
N VAL A 159 6.20 1.66 -8.18
CA VAL A 159 7.49 2.20 -8.63
C VAL A 159 7.55 2.30 -10.16
N LEU A 160 7.03 1.32 -10.88
CA LEU A 160 6.94 1.35 -12.34
C LEU A 160 5.99 2.46 -12.83
N ILE A 161 4.87 2.65 -12.16
CA ILE A 161 3.92 3.73 -12.44
C ILE A 161 4.59 5.08 -12.19
N ILE A 162 5.25 5.29 -11.04
CA ILE A 162 5.99 6.52 -10.74
C ILE A 162 7.07 6.77 -11.81
N SER A 163 7.80 5.73 -12.21
CA SER A 163 8.83 5.82 -13.25
C SER A 163 8.25 6.18 -14.63
N TYR A 164 7.04 5.69 -14.94
CA TYR A 164 6.34 6.00 -16.19
C TYR A 164 5.72 7.40 -16.18
N LEU A 165 5.22 7.85 -15.01
CA LEU A 165 4.60 9.16 -14.83
C LEU A 165 5.59 10.31 -14.78
N ASN A 166 6.87 10.05 -14.48
CA ASN A 166 7.89 11.09 -14.43
C ASN A 166 8.18 11.64 -15.85
N PRO A 167 7.78 12.88 -16.19
CA PRO A 167 7.86 13.38 -17.55
C PRO A 167 9.32 13.53 -17.98
N LYS A 168 9.71 12.87 -19.07
CA LYS A 168 11.02 13.11 -19.69
C LYS A 168 11.02 14.49 -20.36
N ILE A 169 11.72 15.45 -19.76
CA ILE A 169 11.89 16.78 -20.34
C ILE A 169 12.72 16.66 -21.63
N PRO A 170 12.20 17.10 -22.78
CA PRO A 170 12.92 17.00 -24.04
C PRO A 170 14.18 17.87 -24.01
N VAL A 171 15.29 17.27 -24.44
CA VAL A 171 16.55 17.98 -24.71
C VAL A 171 16.53 18.40 -26.17
N VAL A 172 16.69 19.69 -26.42
CA VAL A 172 16.72 20.26 -27.76
C VAL A 172 17.96 21.11 -27.94
N GLU A 173 18.51 21.15 -29.15
CA GLU A 173 19.63 22.04 -29.47
C GLU A 173 19.13 23.48 -29.62
N TYR A 174 19.96 24.43 -29.21
CA TYR A 174 19.71 25.86 -29.40
C TYR A 174 19.62 26.20 -30.90
N ASP A 175 18.57 26.92 -31.27
CA ASP A 175 18.30 27.41 -32.63
C ASP A 175 18.04 28.93 -32.57
N LYS A 176 18.91 29.71 -33.21
CA LYS A 176 18.82 31.18 -33.27
C LYS A 176 17.52 31.68 -33.90
N ASN A 177 16.83 30.86 -34.69
CA ASN A 177 15.55 31.23 -35.29
C ASN A 177 14.36 31.10 -34.33
N LYS A 178 14.51 30.36 -33.22
CA LYS A 178 13.42 30.07 -32.27
C LYS A 178 13.45 30.94 -31.02
N ILE A 179 14.63 31.30 -30.53
CA ILE A 179 14.79 32.19 -29.36
C ILE A 179 15.44 33.48 -29.84
N LYS A 180 14.82 34.61 -29.53
CA LYS A 180 15.38 35.93 -29.85
C LYS A 180 16.73 36.11 -29.16
N GLU A 181 17.64 36.82 -29.81
CA GLU A 181 19.00 37.04 -29.31
C GLU A 181 19.04 37.72 -27.92
N GLU A 182 18.04 38.55 -27.61
CA GLU A 182 17.86 39.19 -26.29
C GLU A 182 17.55 38.20 -25.15
N ASP A 183 16.86 37.10 -25.47
CA ASP A 183 16.41 36.07 -24.53
C ASP A 183 17.31 34.81 -24.56
N ALA A 184 18.28 34.76 -25.46
CA ALA A 184 19.17 33.62 -25.69
C ALA A 184 20.28 33.49 -24.63
N ARG A 185 19.90 33.39 -23.35
CA ARG A 185 20.81 33.20 -22.22
C ARG A 185 20.22 32.30 -21.14
N CYS A 186 21.07 31.61 -20.40
CA CYS A 186 20.66 30.79 -19.27
C CYS A 186 20.59 31.62 -18.00
N SER A 187 19.45 31.64 -17.30
CA SER A 187 19.31 32.40 -16.05
C SER A 187 20.01 31.77 -14.84
N ILE A 188 20.55 30.54 -14.97
CA ILE A 188 21.28 29.85 -13.89
C ILE A 188 22.77 30.22 -13.93
N CYS A 189 23.45 30.04 -15.07
CA CYS A 189 24.87 30.40 -15.22
C CYS A 189 25.10 31.82 -15.76
N LEU A 190 24.04 32.52 -16.18
CA LEU A 190 24.06 33.86 -16.78
C LEU A 190 24.81 33.97 -18.12
N GLU A 191 25.17 32.84 -18.73
CA GLU A 191 25.87 32.79 -20.03
C GLU A 191 24.89 32.79 -21.21
N LYS A 192 25.31 33.35 -22.35
CA LYS A 192 24.57 33.30 -23.61
C LYS A 192 24.61 31.89 -24.22
N TYR A 193 23.56 31.52 -24.94
CA TYR A 193 23.53 30.26 -25.67
C TYR A 193 24.46 30.30 -26.87
N VAL A 194 25.17 29.20 -27.08
CA VAL A 194 26.06 28.98 -28.22
C VAL A 194 25.39 27.98 -29.16
N ASP A 195 25.72 28.04 -30.44
CA ASP A 195 25.20 27.11 -31.45
C ASP A 195 25.39 25.65 -31.01
N HIS A 196 24.33 24.85 -31.21
CA HIS A 196 24.27 23.42 -30.85
C HIS A 196 24.33 23.10 -29.34
N VAL A 197 24.24 24.10 -28.45
CA VAL A 197 24.16 23.80 -27.01
C VAL A 197 22.83 23.13 -26.67
N GLN A 198 22.87 22.16 -25.77
CA GLN A 198 21.67 21.43 -25.32
C GLN A 198 20.90 22.24 -24.29
N LEU A 199 19.63 22.48 -24.61
CA LEU A 199 18.65 23.17 -23.77
C LEU A 199 17.53 22.22 -23.34
N LYS A 200 16.94 22.49 -22.18
CA LYS A 200 15.71 21.86 -21.71
C LYS A 200 14.63 22.91 -21.57
N TYR A 201 13.46 22.64 -22.13
CA TYR A 201 12.26 23.46 -21.95
C TYR A 201 11.38 22.82 -20.88
N LEU A 202 11.13 23.55 -19.81
CA LEU A 202 10.22 23.11 -18.75
C LEU A 202 8.77 23.19 -19.23
N PRO A 203 7.82 22.47 -18.59
CA PRO A 203 6.40 22.56 -18.90
C PRO A 203 5.82 23.99 -18.80
N CYS A 204 6.42 24.84 -17.96
CA CYS A 204 6.05 26.25 -17.83
C CYS A 204 6.57 27.15 -18.97
N GLY A 205 7.30 26.60 -19.95
CA GLY A 205 7.80 27.29 -21.14
C GLY A 205 9.21 27.90 -21.00
N HIS A 206 9.77 27.97 -19.79
CA HIS A 206 11.12 28.48 -19.55
C HIS A 206 12.21 27.50 -20.03
N HIS A 207 13.34 28.03 -20.48
CA HIS A 207 14.45 27.25 -21.02
C HIS A 207 15.77 27.53 -20.30
N PHE A 208 16.61 26.50 -20.21
CA PHE A 208 17.91 26.56 -19.56
C PHE A 208 18.88 25.57 -20.23
N HIS A 209 20.19 25.74 -20.04
CA HIS A 209 21.14 24.67 -20.37
C HIS A 209 20.75 23.37 -19.67
N SER A 210 20.80 22.24 -20.39
CA SER A 210 20.44 20.93 -19.82
C SER A 210 21.20 20.65 -18.53
N ASN A 211 22.52 20.86 -18.52
CA ASN A 211 23.35 20.62 -17.35
C ASN A 211 23.03 21.54 -16.16
N CYS A 212 22.74 22.82 -16.44
CA CYS A 212 22.43 23.79 -15.38
C CYS A 212 21.13 23.44 -14.68
N ILE A 213 20.09 23.11 -15.45
CA ILE A 213 18.79 22.78 -14.86
C ILE A 213 18.80 21.39 -14.19
N ASP A 214 19.55 20.43 -14.72
CA ASP A 214 19.72 19.13 -14.07
C ASP A 214 20.45 19.25 -12.72
N GLY A 215 21.46 20.12 -12.64
CA GLY A 215 22.11 20.48 -11.38
C GLY A 215 21.14 21.15 -10.40
N TRP A 216 20.29 22.06 -10.88
CA TRP A 216 19.28 22.71 -10.05
C TRP A 216 18.24 21.72 -9.49
N PHE A 217 17.72 20.81 -10.32
CA PHE A 217 16.75 19.80 -9.89
C PHE A 217 17.31 18.75 -8.93
N SER A 218 18.64 18.64 -8.79
CA SER A 218 19.24 17.84 -7.72
C SER A 218 19.02 18.43 -6.32
N VAL A 219 18.65 19.71 -6.24
CA VAL A 219 18.38 20.44 -4.99
C VAL A 219 16.89 20.77 -4.86
N GLU A 220 16.27 21.29 -5.91
CA GLU A 220 14.88 21.80 -5.89
C GLU A 220 14.17 21.51 -7.22
N GLU A 221 13.03 20.80 -7.20
CA GLU A 221 12.25 20.42 -8.41
C GLU A 221 11.31 21.54 -8.93
N LEU A 222 11.67 22.81 -8.68
CA LEU A 222 10.91 23.98 -9.09
C LEU A 222 11.65 24.75 -10.18
N CYS A 223 10.88 25.36 -11.09
CA CYS A 223 11.45 26.26 -12.09
C CYS A 223 12.15 27.47 -11.40
N PRO A 224 13.43 27.75 -11.70
CA PRO A 224 14.17 28.88 -11.10
C PRO A 224 13.54 30.25 -11.35
N LEU A 225 12.71 30.38 -12.40
CA LEU A 225 12.12 31.65 -12.82
C LEU A 225 10.70 31.88 -12.28
N CYS A 226 9.88 30.82 -12.18
CA CYS A 226 8.46 30.97 -11.81
C CYS A 226 8.01 30.09 -10.64
N MET A 227 8.91 29.30 -10.05
CA MET A 227 8.64 28.41 -8.92
C MET A 227 7.53 27.39 -9.15
N LYS A 228 7.15 27.14 -10.42
CA LYS A 228 6.20 26.08 -10.76
C LYS A 228 6.90 24.71 -10.75
N PRO A 229 6.26 23.65 -10.23
CA PRO A 229 6.81 22.31 -10.22
C PRO A 229 6.85 21.70 -11.63
N LEU A 230 7.76 20.76 -11.82
CA LEU A 230 7.87 19.96 -13.05
C LEU A 230 6.72 18.96 -13.23
N ASN A 231 6.21 18.43 -12.11
CA ASN A 231 5.19 17.40 -12.10
C ASN A 231 3.79 18.03 -12.18
N LEU A 232 3.11 17.82 -13.31
CA LEU A 232 1.73 18.26 -13.57
C LEU A 232 0.71 17.73 -12.53
N PHE A 233 1.06 16.72 -11.73
CA PHE A 233 0.23 16.24 -10.62
C PHE A 233 -0.01 17.29 -9.53
N HIS A 234 0.87 18.29 -9.39
CA HIS A 234 0.69 19.35 -8.40
C HIS A 234 -0.48 20.28 -8.77
N GLU A 235 -0.69 20.53 -10.07
CA GLU A 235 -1.79 21.37 -10.56
C GLU A 235 -3.17 20.71 -10.35
N MET A 236 -3.24 19.39 -10.13
CA MET A 236 -4.50 18.71 -9.78
C MET A 236 -4.83 18.77 -8.28
N ILE A 237 -3.87 19.13 -7.42
CA ILE A 237 -4.05 19.19 -5.97
C ILE A 237 -4.31 20.63 -5.51
N GLU A 238 -3.72 21.62 -6.17
CA GLU A 238 -4.00 23.02 -5.88
C GLU A 238 -5.22 23.49 -6.67
N GLN A 239 -6.38 23.50 -6.00
CA GLN A 239 -7.55 24.26 -6.46
C GLN A 239 -7.16 25.71 -6.77
N PRO A 240 -7.76 26.35 -7.79
CA PRO A 240 -7.47 27.76 -8.07
C PRO A 240 -7.82 28.62 -6.84
N PRO A 241 -7.05 29.69 -6.57
CA PRO A 241 -7.41 30.63 -5.52
C PRO A 241 -8.77 31.26 -5.83
N ILE A 242 -9.55 31.40 -4.75
CA ILE A 242 -10.92 31.93 -4.63
C ILE A 242 -11.12 33.22 -5.44
#